data_AF-A0A6P0DSM7-F1
#
_entry.id   AF-A0A6P0DSM7-F1
#
_cell.length_a   1.000
_cell.length_b   1.000
_cell.length_c   1.000
_cell.angle_alpha   90.00
_cell.angle_beta   90.00
_cell.angle_gamma   90.00
#
_symmetry.space_group_name_H-M   'P 1'
#
loop_
_entity.id
_entity.type
_entity.pdbx_description
1 polymer ?
#
loop_
_entity_poly.entity_id
_entity_poly.type
_entity_poly.pdbx_seq_one_letter_code
_entity_poly.pdbx_strand_id
1 'polypeptide(L)'
;WLTENGVRRILVSGIRTEQCCETTTRHASDLGYQVDYVGEATLTFPMTDATGRTWSAREIRDRTELVLSDRFARITTVEQALAGRGKSLAA
;
A
#
# COMPACT_ATOMS: atom_id res chain seq x y z
N TRP A 1 17.37 -2.07 -11.14
CA TRP A 1 16.33 -1.85 -12.16
C TRP A 1 15.50 -0.59 -11.96
N LEU A 2 14.63 -0.45 -10.94
CA LEU A 2 13.76 0.74 -10.78
C LEU A 2 14.58 2.05 -10.74
N THR A 3 15.62 2.10 -9.91
CA THR A 3 16.55 3.23 -9.82
C THR A 3 17.26 3.53 -11.14
N GLU A 4 17.76 2.50 -11.82
CA GLU A 4 18.48 2.63 -13.10
C GLU A 4 17.57 3.17 -14.21
N ASN A 5 16.26 2.92 -14.13
CA ASN A 5 15.26 3.43 -15.07
C ASN A 5 14.61 4.74 -14.60
N GLY A 6 15.14 5.38 -13.56
CA GLY A 6 14.64 6.68 -13.08
C GLY A 6 13.23 6.64 -12.48
N VAL A 7 12.71 5.46 -12.14
CA VAL A 7 11.38 5.33 -11.52
C VAL A 7 11.45 5.88 -10.10
N ARG A 8 10.55 6.80 -9.76
CA ARG A 8 10.47 7.40 -8.40
C ARG A 8 9.13 7.18 -7.71
N ARG A 9 8.13 6.69 -8.44
CA ARG A 9 6.79 6.39 -7.93
C ARG A 9 6.45 4.96 -8.27
N ILE A 10 5.87 4.24 -7.32
CA ILE A 10 5.35 2.89 -7.53
C ILE A 10 3.91 2.80 -7.04
N LEU A 11 3.12 1.95 -7.71
CA LEU A 11 1.78 1.57 -7.31
C LEU A 11 1.87 0.14 -6.77
N VAL A 12 1.35 -0.10 -5.56
CA VAL A 12 1.36 -1.43 -4.95
C VAL A 12 -0.04 -2.03 -5.03
N SER A 13 -0.12 -3.24 -5.59
CA SER A 13 -1.31 -4.09 -5.69
C SER A 13 -0.90 -5.57 -5.53
N GLY A 14 -1.87 -6.49 -5.47
CA GLY A 14 -1.60 -7.93 -5.46
C GLY A 14 -1.97 -8.64 -4.15
N ILE A 15 -1.20 -9.66 -3.76
CA ILE A 15 -1.50 -10.54 -2.62
C ILE A 15 -0.21 -10.92 -1.87
N ARG A 16 -0.15 -10.93 -0.52
CA ARG A 16 -1.18 -10.56 0.47
C ARG A 16 -1.07 -9.10 0.92
N THR A 17 -2.22 -8.52 1.24
CA THR A 17 -2.41 -7.12 1.71
C THR A 17 -1.44 -6.77 2.86
N GLU A 18 -1.60 -7.41 4.01
CA GLU A 18 -0.88 -7.12 5.26
C GLU A 18 0.54 -7.73 5.34
N GLN A 19 1.01 -8.36 4.25
CA GLN A 19 2.30 -9.06 4.24
C GLN A 19 3.16 -8.61 3.08
N CYS A 20 3.08 -9.29 1.93
CA CYS A 20 3.96 -9.00 0.80
C CYS A 20 3.76 -7.56 0.29
N CYS A 21 2.50 -7.13 0.19
CA CYS A 21 2.17 -5.77 -0.25
C CYS A 21 2.60 -4.74 0.80
N GLU A 22 2.25 -4.92 2.07
CA GLU A 22 2.66 -4.02 3.16
C GLU A 22 4.18 -3.92 3.33
N THR A 23 4.89 -5.05 3.33
CA THR A 23 6.36 -5.10 3.49
C THR A 23 7.05 -4.39 2.35
N THR A 24 6.62 -4.65 1.11
CA THR A 24 7.14 -3.96 -0.09
C THR A 24 6.90 -2.46 0.01
N THR A 25 5.72 -2.06 0.47
CA THR A 25 5.34 -0.65 0.64
C THR A 25 6.24 0.08 1.63
N ARG A 26 6.44 -0.51 2.81
CA ARG A 26 7.31 0.07 3.85
C ARG A 26 8.73 0.21 3.34
N HIS A 27 9.28 -0.85 2.77
CA HIS A 27 10.66 -0.83 2.28
C HIS A 27 10.86 0.16 1.12
N ALA A 28 9.91 0.24 0.18
CA ALA A 28 9.98 1.22 -0.90
C ALA A 28 9.90 2.66 -0.38
N SER A 29 9.06 2.91 0.64
CA SER A 29 9.00 4.21 1.31
C SER A 29 10.33 4.58 1.96
N ASP A 30 10.94 3.66 2.72
CA ASP A 30 12.23 3.86 3.37
C ASP A 30 13.37 4.13 2.37
N LEU A 31 13.28 3.55 1.16
CA LEU A 31 14.19 3.81 0.04
C LEU A 31 13.91 5.13 -0.70
N GLY A 32 12.89 5.88 -0.30
CA GLY A 32 12.55 7.20 -0.86
C GLY A 32 11.61 7.19 -2.06
N TYR A 33 10.96 6.05 -2.38
CA TYR A 33 9.94 6.01 -3.44
C TYR A 33 8.63 6.68 -2.97
N GLN A 34 7.96 7.38 -3.88
CA GLN A 34 6.57 7.77 -3.68
C GLN A 34 5.67 6.55 -3.86
N VAL A 35 5.06 6.07 -2.78
CA VAL A 35 4.24 4.86 -2.84
C VAL A 35 2.75 5.22 -2.80
N ASP A 36 2.01 4.70 -3.77
CA ASP A 36 0.55 4.61 -3.72
C ASP A 36 0.15 3.17 -3.42
N TYR A 37 -0.56 2.97 -2.32
CA TYR A 37 -1.09 1.67 -1.93
C TYR A 37 -2.53 1.54 -2.39
N VAL A 38 -2.79 0.64 -3.34
CA VAL A 38 -4.10 0.52 -3.99
C VAL A 38 -4.90 -0.58 -3.31
N GLY A 39 -5.48 -0.26 -2.14
CA GLY A 39 -6.07 -1.23 -1.23
C GLY A 39 -7.16 -2.12 -1.85
N GLU A 40 -8.02 -1.57 -2.69
CA GLU A 40 -9.05 -2.34 -3.41
C GLU A 40 -8.49 -3.28 -4.50
N ALA A 41 -7.24 -3.04 -4.93
CA ALA A 41 -6.49 -3.91 -5.82
C ALA A 41 -5.52 -4.83 -5.04
N THR A 42 -5.70 -4.97 -3.73
CA THR A 42 -5.03 -5.98 -2.91
C THR A 42 -5.99 -7.05 -2.45
N LEU A 43 -5.47 -8.27 -2.25
CA LEU A 43 -6.23 -9.42 -1.77
C LEU A 43 -5.66 -9.92 -0.44
N THR A 44 -6.55 -10.34 0.45
CA THR A 44 -6.25 -11.10 1.65
C THR A 44 -7.47 -11.94 2.03
N PHE A 45 -7.37 -12.72 3.10
CA PHE A 45 -8.42 -13.65 3.55
C PHE A 45 -8.68 -13.45 5.04
N PRO A 46 -9.84 -13.90 5.56
CA PRO A 46 -10.07 -13.93 7.00
C PRO A 46 -8.99 -14.75 7.72
N MET A 47 -8.55 -14.28 8.88
CA MET A 47 -7.53 -14.95 9.70
C MET A 47 -7.95 -14.97 11.16
N THR A 48 -7.71 -16.08 11.84
CA THR A 48 -8.01 -16.24 13.27
C THR A 48 -6.75 -16.01 14.09
N ASP A 49 -6.82 -15.10 15.07
CA ASP A 49 -5.70 -14.84 15.97
C ASP A 49 -5.61 -15.86 17.12
N ALA A 50 -4.58 -15.74 17.95
CA ALA A 50 -4.33 -16.65 19.06
C ALA A 50 -5.42 -16.64 20.15
N THR A 51 -6.29 -15.63 20.17
CA THR A 51 -7.44 -15.55 21.09
C THR A 51 -8.69 -16.23 20.53
N GLY A 52 -8.62 -16.73 19.30
CA GLY A 52 -9.76 -17.33 18.60
C GLY A 52 -10.65 -16.31 17.88
N ARG A 53 -10.29 -15.02 17.87
CA ARG A 53 -11.02 -14.01 17.08
C ARG A 53 -10.66 -14.15 15.61
N THR A 54 -11.67 -14.30 14.76
CA THR A 54 -11.52 -14.18 13.31
C THR A 54 -11.64 -12.73 12.88
N TRP A 55 -10.58 -12.24 12.24
CA TRP A 55 -10.54 -10.96 11.56
C TRP A 55 -10.98 -11.16 10.12
N SER A 56 -11.95 -10.38 9.66
CA SER A 56 -12.37 -10.37 8.27
C SER A 56 -11.27 -9.79 7.36
N ALA A 57 -11.30 -10.14 6.07
CA ALA A 57 -10.38 -9.58 5.08
C ALA A 57 -10.48 -8.04 5.02
N ARG A 58 -11.69 -7.48 5.24
CA ARG A 58 -11.90 -6.04 5.34
C ARG A 58 -11.20 -5.45 6.56
N GLU A 59 -11.37 -6.01 7.75
CA GLU A 59 -10.70 -5.50 8.96
C GLU A 59 -9.17 -5.53 8.82
N ILE A 60 -8.62 -6.58 8.20
CA ILE A 60 -7.18 -6.69 7.94
C ILE A 60 -6.73 -5.58 6.97
N ARG A 61 -7.46 -5.38 5.86
CA ARG A 61 -7.15 -4.32 4.91
C ARG A 61 -7.25 -2.94 5.56
N ASP A 62 -8.34 -2.64 6.26
CA ASP A 62 -8.57 -1.35 6.89
C ASP A 62 -7.47 -1.04 7.93
N ARG A 63 -7.01 -2.06 8.68
CA ARG A 63 -5.85 -1.92 9.59
C ARG A 63 -4.56 -1.64 8.82
N THR A 64 -4.27 -2.38 7.75
CA THR A 64 -3.05 -2.17 6.95
C THR A 64 -3.04 -0.79 6.32
N GLU A 65 -4.17 -0.33 5.75
CA GLU A 65 -4.30 1.02 5.21
C GLU A 65 -4.07 2.09 6.29
N LEU A 66 -4.66 1.93 7.48
CA LEU A 66 -4.47 2.83 8.62
C LEU A 66 -3.00 3.00 8.98
N VAL A 67 -2.23 1.91 9.08
CA VAL A 67 -0.81 1.98 9.53
C VAL A 67 0.16 2.41 8.41
N LEU A 68 -0.27 2.35 7.16
CA LEU A 68 0.51 2.80 6.00
C LEU A 68 0.24 4.28 5.67
N SER A 69 -0.97 4.77 5.91
CA SER A 69 -1.38 6.14 5.60
C SER A 69 -0.45 7.17 6.23
N ASP A 70 -0.15 8.23 5.46
CA ASP A 70 0.64 9.42 5.83
C ASP A 70 2.09 9.18 6.26
N ARG A 71 2.48 7.95 6.56
CA ARG A 71 3.84 7.57 6.97
C ARG A 71 4.60 6.81 5.90
N PHE A 72 3.95 5.87 5.22
CA PHE A 72 4.62 4.98 4.26
C PHE A 72 4.07 5.13 2.84
N ALA A 73 2.77 5.35 2.69
CA ALA A 73 2.13 5.44 1.39
C ALA A 73 0.90 6.35 1.43
N ARG A 74 0.49 6.80 0.24
CA ARG A 74 -0.88 7.32 0.04
C ARG A 74 -1.81 6.16 -0.24
N ILE A 75 -2.89 6.03 0.53
CA ILE A 75 -3.95 5.06 0.26
C ILE A 75 -4.84 5.61 -0.87
N THR A 76 -5.15 4.81 -1.88
CA THR A 76 -5.81 5.31 -3.10
C THR A 76 -6.68 4.25 -3.78
N THR A 77 -7.68 4.67 -4.54
CA THR A 77 -8.42 3.79 -5.48
C THR A 77 -7.61 3.56 -6.76
N VAL A 78 -7.99 2.56 -7.55
CA VAL A 78 -7.39 2.28 -8.86
C VAL A 78 -7.50 3.50 -9.76
N GLU A 79 -8.66 4.15 -9.82
CA GLU A 79 -8.88 5.33 -10.66
C GLU A 79 -7.96 6.48 -10.25
N GLN A 80 -7.85 6.75 -8.95
CA GLN A 80 -6.97 7.79 -8.43
C GLN A 80 -5.48 7.47 -8.69
N ALA A 81 -5.08 6.20 -8.57
CA ALA A 81 -3.72 5.76 -8.87
C ALA A 81 -3.35 6.01 -10.34
N LEU A 82 -4.27 5.67 -11.26
CA LEU A 82 -4.09 5.84 -12.70
C LEU A 82 -4.17 7.29 -13.16
N ALA A 83 -5.01 8.12 -12.51
CA ALA A 83 -5.08 9.56 -12.77
C ALA A 83 -3.76 10.29 -12.43
N GLY A 84 -2.94 9.69 -11.56
CA GLY A 84 -1.63 10.21 -11.19
C GLY A 84 -1.66 11.19 -10.01
N ARG A 85 -0.47 11.51 -9.49
CA ARG A 85 -0.35 12.59 -8.50
C ARG A 85 -0.33 13.92 -9.28
N GLY A 86 -1.28 14.82 -9.00
CA GLY A 86 -1.19 16.20 -9.48
C GLY A 86 0.18 16.79 -9.11
N LYS A 87 0.72 17.69 -9.94
CA LYS A 87 2.03 18.30 -9.69
C LYS A 87 2.04 18.85 -8.26
N SER A 88 2.94 18.36 -7.41
CA SER A 88 3.23 19.03 -6.14
C SER A 88 3.71 20.43 -6.51
N LEU A 89 2.99 21.47 -6.12
CA LEU A 89 3.57 22.80 -6.01
C LEU A 89 4.70 22.64 -5.00
N ALA A 90 5.94 22.72 -5.47
CA ALA A 90 7.09 22.82 -4.59
C ALA A 90 6.87 24.06 -3.70
N ALA A 91 6.95 23.87 -2.39
CA ALA A 91 7.05 24.97 -1.42
C ALA A 91 8.44 25.60 -1.50
#